data_AF-A0A5N5I595-F1
#
_entry.id   AF-A0A5N5I595-F1
#
_cell.length_a   1.000
_cell.length_b   1.000
_cell.length_c   1.000
_cell.angle_alpha   90.00
_cell.angle_beta   90.00
_cell.angle_gamma   90.00
#
_symmetry.space_group_name_H-M   'P 1'
#
loop_
_entity.id
_entity.type
_entity.pdbx_description
1 polymer ?
#
loop_
_entity_poly.entity_id
_entity_poly.type
_entity_poly.pdbx_seq_one_letter_code
_entity_poly.pdbx_strand_id
1 'polypeptide(L)'
;MAINLRTHCSTIHGLPWNLIFASTLWYCWKGRNNLVFNNGQQPPVPPQKFIFQFARDWYDANKCSPSKPPRQIISIHWIHPPIGRYKINTDVSCNDPFRHISAGGLIRNFEGDWIKGFAANLGRGTIMEAELWGVFMGLSIAWDEGCRDVILECDSWDAVILIQKLILDSHPLYNLIFYCKEAIGKNWRCEVNHIYREKNASADHMADLGHGLSLGLHVFVSPPTTASNFLVSDSIGRALPRAVLA
;
A
#
# COMPACT_ATOMS: atom_id res chain seq x y z
N MET A 1 -50.10 -10.92 8.76
CA MET A 1 -49.30 -11.91 9.51
C MET A 1 -48.03 -11.21 9.98
N ALA A 2 -48.05 -10.63 11.19
CA ALA A 2 -46.92 -9.89 11.75
C ALA A 2 -45.93 -10.88 12.35
N ILE A 3 -44.72 -10.99 11.80
CA ILE A 3 -43.68 -11.89 12.31
C ILE A 3 -42.89 -11.12 13.37
N ASN A 4 -43.14 -11.51 14.61
CA ASN A 4 -42.54 -10.96 15.82
C ASN A 4 -41.05 -11.33 15.88
N LEU A 5 -40.15 -10.34 15.78
CA LEU A 5 -38.68 -10.50 15.89
C LEU A 5 -38.19 -10.79 17.33
N ARG A 6 -39.07 -11.22 18.25
CA ARG A 6 -38.79 -11.37 19.68
C ARG A 6 -38.74 -12.81 20.20
N THR A 7 -38.45 -13.80 19.36
CA THR A 7 -38.23 -15.17 19.84
C THR A 7 -36.75 -15.52 19.86
N HIS A 8 -36.24 -15.71 21.08
CA HIS A 8 -34.89 -16.20 21.37
C HIS A 8 -34.57 -17.48 20.57
N CYS A 9 -33.47 -17.40 19.81
CA CYS A 9 -32.66 -18.52 19.30
C CYS A 9 -33.42 -19.72 18.72
N SER A 10 -34.18 -19.50 17.65
CA SER A 10 -34.56 -20.61 16.75
C SER A 10 -33.37 -20.92 15.85
N THR A 11 -32.86 -22.15 15.88
CA THR A 11 -31.94 -22.64 14.85
C THR A 11 -32.73 -23.45 13.82
N ILE A 12 -32.45 -23.23 12.55
CA ILE A 12 -33.04 -24.02 11.45
C ILE A 12 -31.87 -24.67 10.73
N HIS A 13 -31.85 -26.00 10.68
CA HIS A 13 -30.75 -26.81 10.12
C HIS A 13 -29.35 -26.44 10.67
N GLY A 14 -29.25 -26.11 11.96
CA GLY A 14 -28.00 -25.76 12.62
C GLY A 14 -27.52 -24.32 12.39
N LEU A 15 -28.30 -23.48 11.71
CA LEU A 15 -27.99 -22.07 11.47
C LEU A 15 -28.92 -21.14 12.27
N PRO A 16 -28.42 -19.97 12.73
CA PRO A 16 -29.27 -18.97 13.38
C PRO A 16 -30.41 -18.49 12.46
N TRP A 17 -31.63 -18.42 12.98
CA TRP A 17 -32.79 -18.01 12.17
C TRP A 17 -32.64 -16.61 11.56
N ASN A 18 -32.11 -15.64 12.31
CA ASN A 18 -31.85 -14.29 11.80
C ASN A 18 -30.92 -14.29 10.58
N LEU A 19 -29.95 -15.21 10.51
CA LEU A 19 -29.04 -15.32 9.37
C LEU A 19 -29.77 -15.86 8.13
N ILE A 20 -30.62 -16.88 8.29
CA ILE A 20 -31.41 -17.41 7.17
C ILE A 20 -32.42 -16.37 6.69
N PHE A 21 -33.05 -15.64 7.61
CA PHE A 21 -33.97 -14.55 7.29
C PHE A 21 -33.26 -13.45 6.47
N ALA A 22 -32.11 -12.97 6.94
CA ALA A 22 -31.31 -11.96 6.24
C ALA A 22 -30.85 -12.46 4.86
N SER A 23 -30.38 -13.71 4.77
CA SER A 23 -29.96 -14.34 3.52
C SER A 23 -31.12 -14.45 2.51
N THR A 24 -32.34 -14.69 3.01
CA THR A 24 -33.56 -14.73 2.19
C THR A 24 -33.89 -13.34 1.63
N LEU A 25 -33.87 -12.30 2.47
CA LEU A 25 -34.10 -10.92 2.02
C LEU A 25 -33.07 -10.49 0.97
N TRP A 26 -31.80 -10.81 1.21
CA TRP A 26 -30.73 -10.54 0.26
C TRP A 26 -30.94 -11.26 -1.07
N TYR A 27 -31.32 -12.53 -1.05
CA TYR A 27 -31.62 -13.30 -2.26
C TYR A 27 -32.78 -12.67 -3.06
N CYS A 28 -33.87 -12.28 -2.39
CA CYS A 28 -35.00 -11.58 -3.02
C CYS A 28 -34.58 -10.24 -3.65
N TRP A 29 -33.82 -9.43 -2.91
CA TRP A 29 -33.30 -8.15 -3.40
C TRP A 29 -32.38 -8.35 -4.62
N LYS A 30 -31.45 -9.30 -4.54
CA LYS A 30 -30.54 -9.63 -5.64
C LYS A 30 -31.29 -10.10 -6.89
N GLY A 31 -32.32 -10.93 -6.71
CA GLY A 31 -33.19 -11.35 -7.81
C GLY A 31 -33.86 -10.18 -8.51
N ARG A 32 -34.44 -9.23 -7.75
CA ARG A 32 -35.06 -8.02 -8.32
C ARG A 32 -34.06 -7.16 -9.07
N ASN A 33 -32.86 -6.97 -8.51
CA ASN A 33 -31.83 -6.16 -9.15
C ASN A 33 -31.26 -6.79 -10.41
N ASN A 34 -31.11 -8.12 -10.45
CA ASN A 34 -30.67 -8.80 -11.67
C ASN A 34 -31.67 -8.64 -12.82
N LEU A 35 -32.96 -8.52 -12.53
CA LEU A 35 -33.96 -8.22 -13.56
C LEU A 35 -33.76 -6.83 -14.19
N VAL A 36 -33.35 -5.85 -13.40
CA VAL A 36 -33.19 -4.45 -13.84
C VAL A 36 -31.82 -4.21 -14.48
N PHE A 37 -30.76 -4.77 -13.89
CA PHE A 37 -29.37 -4.42 -14.23
C PHE A 37 -28.61 -5.51 -14.98
N ASN A 38 -29.08 -6.76 -14.99
CA ASN A 38 -28.38 -7.92 -15.55
C ASN A 38 -29.25 -8.69 -16.56
N ASN A 39 -29.95 -7.97 -17.44
CA ASN A 39 -30.74 -8.50 -18.56
C ASN A 39 -31.71 -9.64 -18.17
N GLY A 40 -32.32 -9.59 -16.97
CA GLY A 40 -33.35 -10.57 -16.63
C GLY A 40 -32.81 -11.91 -16.13
N GLN A 41 -31.51 -12.05 -15.82
CA GLN A 41 -30.97 -13.31 -15.31
C GLN A 41 -31.68 -13.74 -14.02
N GLN A 42 -32.44 -14.83 -14.11
CA GLN A 42 -33.18 -15.41 -12.99
C GLN A 42 -32.20 -16.03 -11.98
N PRO A 43 -32.44 -15.87 -10.67
CA PRO A 43 -31.73 -16.62 -9.66
C PRO A 43 -31.90 -18.14 -9.85
N PRO A 44 -30.89 -18.95 -9.49
CA PRO A 44 -30.95 -20.39 -9.68
C PRO A 44 -31.99 -21.06 -8.76
N VAL A 45 -32.74 -22.02 -9.33
CA VAL A 45 -33.87 -22.75 -8.71
C VAL A 45 -33.41 -24.16 -8.30
N PRO A 46 -33.82 -24.69 -7.13
CA PRO A 46 -34.72 -24.11 -6.14
C PRO A 46 -34.04 -23.12 -5.17
N PRO A 47 -34.70 -21.99 -4.84
CA PRO A 47 -34.12 -20.88 -4.08
C PRO A 47 -33.70 -21.26 -2.67
N GLN A 48 -34.41 -22.21 -2.06
CA GLN A 48 -34.15 -22.70 -0.71
C GLN A 48 -32.71 -23.25 -0.58
N LYS A 49 -32.25 -24.07 -1.53
CA LYS A 49 -30.91 -24.66 -1.49
C LYS A 49 -29.82 -23.59 -1.52
N PHE A 50 -29.98 -22.57 -2.36
CA PHE A 50 -29.02 -21.47 -2.46
C PHE A 50 -28.99 -20.60 -1.21
N ILE A 51 -30.16 -20.25 -0.67
CA ILE A 51 -30.25 -19.45 0.56
C ILE A 51 -29.58 -20.20 1.73
N PHE A 52 -29.87 -21.50 1.89
CA PHE A 52 -29.27 -22.30 2.96
C PHE A 52 -27.77 -22.50 2.77
N GLN A 53 -27.30 -22.74 1.54
CA GLN A 53 -25.88 -22.88 1.27
C GLN A 53 -25.13 -21.57 1.56
N PHE A 54 -25.64 -20.45 1.06
CA PHE A 54 -25.06 -19.13 1.33
C PHE A 54 -25.02 -18.81 2.82
N ALA A 55 -26.12 -19.05 3.54
CA ALA A 55 -26.18 -18.85 4.99
C ALA A 55 -25.17 -19.74 5.72
N ARG A 56 -24.98 -20.99 5.28
CA ARG A 56 -23.98 -21.90 5.84
C ARG A 56 -22.56 -21.45 5.57
N ASP A 57 -22.24 -21.12 4.33
CA ASP A 57 -20.91 -20.64 3.93
C ASP A 57 -20.53 -19.37 4.71
N TRP A 58 -21.49 -18.44 4.86
CA TRP A 58 -21.31 -17.25 5.66
C TRP A 58 -21.09 -17.59 7.15
N TYR A 59 -21.89 -18.50 7.70
CA TYR A 59 -21.78 -18.91 9.10
C TYR A 59 -20.44 -19.61 9.40
N ASP A 60 -19.99 -20.48 8.51
CA ASP A 60 -18.73 -21.21 8.66
C ASP A 60 -17.52 -20.29 8.46
N ALA A 61 -17.58 -19.34 7.51
CA ALA A 61 -16.54 -18.32 7.32
C ALA A 61 -16.42 -17.36 8.52
N ASN A 62 -17.51 -17.15 9.25
CA ASN A 62 -17.56 -16.26 10.43
C ASN A 62 -17.52 -17.02 11.77
N LYS A 63 -17.44 -18.36 11.73
CA LYS A 63 -17.19 -19.16 12.92
C LYS A 63 -15.77 -18.86 13.37
N CYS A 64 -15.65 -18.26 14.56
CA CYS A 64 -14.40 -17.76 15.13
C CYS A 64 -13.18 -18.62 14.76
N SER A 65 -12.26 -18.03 13.99
CA SER A 65 -10.89 -18.53 13.91
C SER A 65 -10.30 -18.56 15.33
N PRO A 66 -9.29 -19.42 15.59
CA PRO A 66 -8.56 -19.42 16.86
C PRO A 66 -8.09 -17.99 17.17
N SER A 67 -8.01 -17.65 18.47
CA SER A 67 -7.50 -16.38 18.99
C SER A 67 -6.52 -15.71 18.04
N LYS A 68 -6.80 -14.45 17.63
CA LYS A 68 -5.88 -13.66 16.79
C LYS A 68 -4.44 -13.90 17.28
N PRO A 69 -3.48 -14.22 16.40
CA PRO A 69 -2.12 -14.52 16.82
C PRO A 69 -1.62 -13.41 17.75
N PRO A 70 -0.89 -13.77 18.82
CA PRO A 70 -0.42 -12.79 19.78
C PRO A 70 0.34 -11.69 19.03
N ARG A 71 0.02 -10.44 19.33
CA ARG A 71 0.72 -9.31 18.74
C ARG A 71 1.96 -9.00 19.58
N GLN A 72 3.11 -8.89 18.95
CA GLN A 72 4.32 -8.41 19.59
C GLN A 72 4.51 -6.92 19.28
N ILE A 73 4.87 -6.13 20.30
CA ILE A 73 5.32 -4.75 20.08
C ILE A 73 6.80 -4.80 19.72
N ILE A 74 7.13 -4.32 18.53
CA ILE A 74 8.52 -4.13 18.08
C ILE A 74 8.82 -2.63 17.97
N SER A 75 10.09 -2.29 18.17
CA SER A 75 10.58 -0.92 18.08
C SER A 75 11.15 -0.66 16.69
N ILE A 76 10.49 0.21 15.92
CA ILE A 76 10.86 0.50 14.53
C ILE A 76 11.62 1.82 14.45
N HIS A 77 12.83 1.79 13.93
CA HIS A 77 13.64 2.97 13.62
C HIS A 77 14.33 2.78 12.27
N TRP A 78 14.77 3.89 11.68
CA TRP A 78 15.60 3.84 10.49
C TRP A 78 16.94 3.15 10.79
N ILE A 79 17.46 2.40 9.82
CA ILE A 79 18.70 1.61 9.97
C ILE A 79 19.64 2.00 8.84
N HIS A 80 20.91 2.23 9.16
CA HIS A 80 21.96 2.49 8.17
C HIS A 80 22.10 1.33 7.16
N PRO A 81 22.43 1.61 5.89
CA PRO A 81 22.78 0.53 4.97
C PRO A 81 24.14 -0.09 5.35
N PRO A 82 24.43 -1.33 4.92
CA PRO A 82 25.74 -1.95 5.10
C PRO A 82 26.88 -1.09 4.49
N ILE A 83 28.09 -1.26 5.02
CA ILE A 83 29.30 -0.55 4.55
C ILE A 83 29.44 -0.66 3.03
N GLY A 84 29.72 0.49 2.39
CA GLY A 84 29.89 0.59 0.94
C GLY A 84 28.61 0.59 0.10
N ARG A 85 27.43 0.50 0.74
CA ARG A 85 26.13 0.57 0.05
C ARG A 85 25.47 1.93 0.28
N TYR A 86 24.61 2.29 -0.67
CA TYR A 86 23.75 3.45 -0.60
C TYR A 86 22.30 3.02 -0.35
N LYS A 87 21.53 3.87 0.31
CA LYS A 87 20.12 3.64 0.57
C LYS A 87 19.27 4.72 -0.07
N ILE A 88 18.30 4.30 -0.86
CA ILE A 88 17.31 5.15 -1.52
C ILE A 88 16.00 4.95 -0.77
N ASN A 89 15.50 5.99 -0.10
CA ASN A 89 14.18 5.97 0.53
C ASN A 89 13.24 6.82 -0.33
N THR A 90 12.07 6.26 -0.70
CA THR A 90 11.05 6.97 -1.48
C THR A 90 9.70 6.92 -0.79
N ASP A 91 8.92 7.98 -0.94
CA ASP A 91 7.56 8.10 -0.41
C ASP A 91 6.73 9.01 -1.32
N VAL A 92 5.43 9.06 -1.05
CA VAL A 92 4.45 9.88 -1.78
C VAL A 92 3.55 10.63 -0.83
N SER A 93 3.07 11.79 -1.29
CA SER A 93 2.02 12.52 -0.60
C SER A 93 0.90 12.83 -1.58
N CYS A 94 -0.34 12.73 -1.11
CA CYS A 94 -1.53 12.98 -1.91
C CYS A 94 -2.50 13.86 -1.12
N ASN A 95 -2.81 15.04 -1.67
CA ASN A 95 -3.78 15.96 -1.11
C ASN A 95 -5.17 15.71 -1.71
N ASP A 96 -6.09 15.20 -0.89
CA ASP A 96 -7.52 15.11 -1.21
C ASP A 96 -8.21 16.48 -1.00
N PRO A 97 -9.27 16.81 -1.76
CA PRO A 97 -10.04 15.95 -2.68
C PRO A 97 -9.59 16.01 -4.14
N PHE A 98 -8.60 16.85 -4.49
CA PHE A 98 -8.22 17.09 -5.89
C PHE A 98 -7.22 16.08 -6.46
N ARG A 99 -6.78 15.11 -5.64
CA ARG A 99 -5.76 14.10 -5.95
C ARG A 99 -4.49 14.74 -6.50
N HIS A 100 -4.07 15.85 -5.88
CA HIS A 100 -2.76 16.41 -6.15
C HIS A 100 -1.72 15.52 -5.49
N ILE A 101 -0.85 14.96 -6.32
CA ILE A 101 0.15 14.00 -5.92
C ILE A 101 1.55 14.61 -6.00
N SER A 102 2.38 14.22 -5.05
CA SER A 102 3.80 14.47 -5.05
C SER A 102 4.54 13.19 -4.67
N ALA A 103 5.79 13.11 -5.09
CA ALA A 103 6.70 12.05 -4.70
C ALA A 103 7.97 12.70 -4.14
N GLY A 104 8.65 12.01 -3.24
CA GLY A 104 9.90 12.50 -2.69
C GLY A 104 10.75 11.39 -2.13
N GLY A 105 11.99 11.74 -1.84
CA GLY A 105 12.92 10.77 -1.33
C GLY A 105 14.32 11.32 -1.17
N LEU A 106 15.20 10.45 -0.70
CA LEU A 106 16.59 10.77 -0.43
C LEU A 106 17.50 9.56 -0.59
N ILE A 107 18.75 9.85 -0.90
CA ILE A 107 19.85 8.91 -1.06
C ILE A 107 20.84 9.19 0.06
N ARG A 108 21.20 8.14 0.80
CA ARG A 108 22.17 8.20 1.89
C ARG A 108 23.29 7.18 1.71
N ASN A 109 24.48 7.51 2.20
CA ASN A 109 25.60 6.56 2.27
C ASN A 109 25.47 5.62 3.49
N PHE A 110 26.47 4.77 3.70
CA PHE A 110 26.55 3.85 4.85
C PHE A 110 26.72 4.55 6.21
N GLU A 111 27.24 5.78 6.24
CA GLU A 111 27.34 6.61 7.45
C GLU A 111 26.01 7.31 7.75
N GLY A 112 25.02 7.21 6.86
CA GLY A 112 23.73 7.89 6.95
C GLY A 112 23.76 9.33 6.45
N ASP A 113 24.88 9.77 5.89
CA ASP A 113 25.02 11.11 5.34
C ASP A 113 24.19 11.27 4.07
N TRP A 114 23.69 12.49 3.91
CA TRP A 114 22.97 12.91 2.72
C TRP A 114 23.89 12.91 1.50
N ILE A 115 23.51 12.15 0.47
CA ILE A 115 24.12 12.22 -0.85
C ILE A 115 23.31 13.15 -1.75
N LYS A 116 22.01 12.89 -1.87
CA LYS A 116 21.05 13.72 -2.60
C LYS A 116 19.64 13.52 -2.08
N GLY A 117 18.76 14.47 -2.33
CA GLY A 117 17.33 14.29 -2.16
C GLY A 117 16.55 14.82 -3.34
N PHE A 118 15.28 14.48 -3.38
CA PHE A 118 14.36 14.96 -4.40
C PHE A 118 12.96 15.13 -3.84
N ALA A 119 12.24 16.06 -4.46
CA ALA A 119 10.81 16.23 -4.31
C ALA A 119 10.24 16.56 -5.67
N ALA A 120 9.09 15.98 -6.00
CA ALA A 120 8.46 16.14 -7.29
C ALA A 120 6.98 16.48 -7.10
N ASN A 121 6.56 17.60 -7.68
CA ASN A 121 5.14 17.87 -7.87
C ASN A 121 4.69 17.15 -9.14
N LEU A 122 3.82 16.16 -9.01
CA LEU A 122 3.36 15.31 -10.11
C LEU A 122 2.00 15.76 -10.67
N GLY A 123 1.43 16.85 -10.15
CA GLY A 123 0.13 17.34 -10.56
C GLY A 123 -0.99 16.43 -10.08
N ARG A 124 -1.91 16.05 -10.99
CA ARG A 124 -3.05 15.18 -10.65
C ARG A 124 -2.78 13.75 -11.10
N GLY A 125 -3.05 12.79 -10.23
CA GLY A 125 -2.87 11.38 -10.54
C GLY A 125 -3.30 10.46 -9.41
N THR A 126 -2.85 9.22 -9.51
CA THR A 126 -3.09 8.17 -8.53
C THR A 126 -1.89 8.01 -7.61
N ILE A 127 -2.13 7.49 -6.40
CA ILE A 127 -1.07 7.16 -5.45
C ILE A 127 -0.07 6.20 -6.08
N MET A 128 -0.54 5.16 -6.80
CA MET A 128 0.35 4.20 -7.47
C MET A 128 1.23 4.84 -8.56
N GLU A 129 0.72 5.82 -9.31
CA GLU A 129 1.57 6.59 -10.23
C GLU A 129 2.66 7.35 -9.49
N ALA A 130 2.31 8.00 -8.38
CA ALA A 130 3.28 8.72 -7.56
C ALA A 130 4.36 7.79 -6.99
N GLU A 131 3.98 6.60 -6.53
CA GLU A 131 4.90 5.62 -5.95
C GLU A 131 5.94 5.18 -6.96
N LEU A 132 5.46 4.81 -8.16
CA LEU A 132 6.33 4.35 -9.23
C LEU A 132 7.20 5.50 -9.79
N TRP A 133 6.67 6.72 -9.88
CA TRP A 133 7.49 7.89 -10.23
C TRP A 133 8.57 8.16 -9.18
N GLY A 134 8.23 8.09 -7.89
CA GLY A 134 9.18 8.22 -6.79
C GLY A 134 10.31 7.20 -6.89
N VAL A 135 9.98 5.93 -7.08
CA VAL A 135 10.95 4.84 -7.31
C VAL A 135 11.83 5.15 -8.52
N PHE A 136 11.23 5.45 -9.68
CA PHE A 136 11.99 5.71 -10.90
C PHE A 136 12.96 6.91 -10.75
N MET A 137 12.49 8.00 -10.15
CA MET A 137 13.30 9.19 -9.89
C MET A 137 14.44 8.89 -8.91
N GLY A 138 14.17 8.22 -7.79
CA GLY A 138 15.19 7.84 -6.81
C GLY A 138 16.28 6.95 -7.42
N LEU A 139 15.89 5.93 -8.20
CA LEU A 139 16.82 5.05 -8.90
C LEU A 139 17.64 5.80 -9.96
N SER A 140 17.01 6.69 -10.73
CA SER A 140 17.69 7.46 -11.77
C SER A 140 18.74 8.40 -11.19
N ILE A 141 18.38 9.12 -10.12
CA ILE A 141 19.31 10.02 -9.42
C ILE A 141 20.48 9.22 -8.84
N ALA A 142 20.23 8.08 -8.18
CA ALA A 142 21.30 7.26 -7.62
C ALA A 142 22.25 6.72 -8.70
N TRP A 143 21.71 6.35 -9.85
CA TRP A 143 22.53 5.94 -10.99
C TRP A 143 23.43 7.07 -11.49
N ASP A 144 22.88 8.28 -11.63
CA ASP A 144 23.61 9.44 -12.11
C ASP A 144 24.67 9.93 -11.11
N GLU A 145 24.44 9.77 -9.81
CA GLU A 145 25.42 10.05 -8.74
C GLU A 145 26.53 8.99 -8.63
N GLY A 146 26.52 7.95 -9.47
CA GLY A 146 27.56 6.91 -9.42
C GLY A 146 27.38 5.89 -8.30
N CYS A 147 26.24 5.87 -7.60
CA CYS A 147 25.92 4.80 -6.66
C CYS A 147 25.77 3.49 -7.45
N ARG A 148 26.54 2.44 -7.14
CA ARG A 148 26.52 1.15 -7.87
C ARG A 148 26.20 -0.06 -7.00
N ASP A 149 26.03 0.14 -5.70
CA ASP A 149 25.44 -0.85 -4.79
C ASP A 149 24.39 -0.15 -3.93
N VAL A 150 23.11 -0.37 -4.25
CA VAL A 150 21.97 0.37 -3.68
C VAL A 150 20.93 -0.55 -3.06
N ILE A 151 20.28 -0.04 -2.01
CA ILE A 151 19.07 -0.60 -1.41
C ILE A 151 17.96 0.43 -1.56
N LEU A 152 16.96 0.12 -2.39
CA LEU A 152 15.72 0.88 -2.51
C LEU A 152 14.75 0.41 -1.42
N GLU A 153 14.27 1.35 -0.62
CA GLU A 153 13.26 1.14 0.41
C GLU A 153 12.02 2.01 0.13
N CYS A 154 10.86 1.36 0.06
CA CYS A 154 9.56 1.97 -0.17
C CYS A 154 8.56 1.38 0.85
N ASP A 155 7.64 2.18 1.37
CA ASP A 155 6.64 1.72 2.34
C ASP A 155 5.32 1.25 1.69
N SER A 156 5.22 1.34 0.36
CA SER A 156 4.15 0.76 -0.45
C SER A 156 4.45 -0.67 -0.89
N TRP A 157 3.83 -1.63 -0.19
CA TRP A 157 3.94 -3.05 -0.51
C TRP A 157 3.49 -3.37 -1.94
N ASP A 158 2.42 -2.70 -2.40
CA ASP A 158 1.88 -2.89 -3.74
C ASP A 158 2.87 -2.42 -4.81
N ALA A 159 3.54 -1.27 -4.61
CA ALA A 159 4.56 -0.78 -5.53
C ALA A 159 5.77 -1.72 -5.60
N VAL A 160 6.26 -2.20 -4.45
CA VAL A 160 7.38 -3.16 -4.36
C VAL A 160 7.05 -4.45 -5.11
N ILE A 161 5.85 -5.02 -4.90
CA ILE A 161 5.41 -6.22 -5.61
C ILE A 161 5.36 -5.99 -7.12
N LEU A 162 4.83 -4.83 -7.55
CA LEU A 162 4.58 -4.53 -8.95
C LEU A 162 5.88 -4.42 -9.76
N ILE A 163 6.94 -3.88 -9.16
CA ILE A 163 8.26 -3.77 -9.79
C ILE A 163 9.10 -5.06 -9.69
N GLN A 164 8.80 -5.97 -8.76
CA GLN A 164 9.53 -7.24 -8.60
C GLN A 164 8.90 -8.42 -9.38
N LYS A 165 7.58 -8.46 -9.55
CA LYS A 165 6.89 -9.58 -10.20
C LYS A 165 6.70 -9.38 -11.70
N LEU A 166 6.40 -10.46 -12.43
CA LEU A 166 5.98 -10.38 -13.83
C LEU A 166 4.74 -9.49 -13.97
N ILE A 167 4.72 -8.67 -15.01
CA ILE A 167 3.63 -7.73 -15.30
C ILE A 167 2.92 -8.15 -16.58
N LEU A 168 1.61 -7.94 -16.63
CA LEU A 168 0.81 -8.08 -17.84
C LEU A 168 0.92 -6.79 -18.67
N ASP A 169 1.13 -6.92 -19.98
CA ASP A 169 1.22 -5.78 -20.90
C ASP A 169 -0.05 -4.89 -20.91
N SER A 170 -1.17 -5.43 -20.44
CA SER A 170 -2.45 -4.71 -20.30
C SER A 170 -2.53 -3.80 -19.06
N HIS A 171 -1.51 -3.75 -18.20
CA HIS A 171 -1.55 -2.91 -17.00
C HIS A 171 -1.52 -1.42 -17.38
N PRO A 172 -2.39 -0.56 -16.81
CA PRO A 172 -2.48 0.86 -17.21
C PRO A 172 -1.18 1.64 -17.00
N LEU A 173 -0.35 1.21 -16.04
CA LEU A 173 0.96 1.82 -15.74
C LEU A 173 2.15 1.02 -16.29
N TYR A 174 1.93 0.15 -17.27
CA TYR A 174 2.95 -0.77 -17.80
C TYR A 174 4.28 -0.08 -18.11
N ASN A 175 4.25 1.02 -18.86
CA ASN A 175 5.45 1.75 -19.27
C ASN A 175 6.26 2.24 -18.07
N LEU A 176 5.60 2.78 -17.04
CA LEU A 176 6.27 3.29 -15.86
C LEU A 176 6.90 2.16 -15.04
N ILE A 177 6.19 1.03 -14.92
CA ILE A 177 6.70 -0.17 -14.24
C ILE A 177 7.88 -0.76 -15.01
N PHE A 178 7.80 -0.79 -16.33
CA PHE A 178 8.89 -1.19 -17.21
C PHE A 178 10.13 -0.30 -16.98
N TYR A 179 9.98 1.02 -16.91
CA TYR A 179 11.10 1.92 -16.61
C TYR A 179 11.70 1.71 -15.22
N CYS A 180 10.89 1.45 -14.19
CA CYS A 180 11.41 1.07 -12.88
C CYS A 180 12.24 -0.22 -12.95
N LYS A 181 11.76 -1.23 -13.68
CA LYS A 181 12.45 -2.51 -13.85
C LYS A 181 13.76 -2.37 -14.63
N GLU A 182 13.77 -1.58 -15.70
CA GLU A 182 14.98 -1.25 -16.44
C GLU A 182 16.00 -0.52 -15.56
N ALA A 183 15.53 0.43 -14.74
CA ALA A 183 16.39 1.13 -13.78
C ALA A 183 16.99 0.18 -12.73
N ILE A 184 16.20 -0.76 -12.20
CA ILE A 184 16.67 -1.81 -11.29
C ILE A 184 17.69 -2.71 -11.99
N GLY A 185 17.45 -3.08 -13.25
CA GLY A 185 18.25 -4.00 -14.06
C GLY A 185 19.50 -3.40 -14.72
N LYS A 186 19.85 -2.14 -14.43
CA LYS A 186 21.10 -1.54 -14.92
C LYS A 186 22.34 -2.30 -14.40
N ASN A 187 23.52 -1.94 -14.92
CA ASN A 187 24.80 -2.53 -14.50
C ASN A 187 25.25 -2.04 -13.10
N TRP A 188 24.51 -2.45 -12.06
CA TRP A 188 24.75 -2.20 -10.64
C TRP A 188 24.09 -3.30 -9.79
N ARG A 189 24.36 -3.30 -8.48
CA ARG A 189 23.61 -4.11 -7.53
C ARG A 189 22.47 -3.29 -6.95
N CYS A 190 21.23 -3.69 -7.22
CA CYS A 190 20.03 -3.04 -6.70
C CYS A 190 19.17 -4.04 -5.92
N GLU A 191 18.96 -3.78 -4.64
CA GLU A 191 18.03 -4.52 -3.78
C GLU A 191 16.77 -3.68 -3.55
N VAL A 192 15.59 -4.28 -3.57
CA VAL A 192 14.32 -3.57 -3.40
C VAL A 192 13.59 -4.16 -2.19
N ASN A 193 13.31 -3.34 -1.20
CA ASN A 193 12.76 -3.75 0.08
C ASN A 193 11.52 -2.94 0.43
N HIS A 194 10.51 -3.65 0.95
CA HIS A 194 9.41 -2.99 1.65
C HIS A 194 9.82 -2.66 3.08
N ILE A 195 9.43 -1.48 3.56
CA ILE A 195 9.66 -1.04 4.94
C ILE A 195 8.38 -0.56 5.61
N TYR A 196 8.39 -0.54 6.94
CA TYR A 196 7.35 0.17 7.68
C TYR A 196 7.53 1.68 7.56
N ARG A 197 6.41 2.41 7.45
CA ARG A 197 6.39 3.87 7.31
C ARG A 197 7.16 4.63 8.39
N GLU A 198 7.24 4.09 9.60
CA GLU A 198 8.03 4.67 10.70
C GLU A 198 9.54 4.73 10.41
N LYS A 199 10.04 3.92 9.45
CA LYS A 199 11.43 4.00 8.97
C LYS A 199 11.61 5.03 7.84
N ASN A 200 10.53 5.61 7.32
CA ASN A 200 10.56 6.38 6.08
C ASN A 200 10.27 7.88 6.27
N ALA A 201 10.28 8.38 7.51
CA ALA A 201 9.84 9.74 7.84
C ALA A 201 10.58 10.84 7.07
N SER A 202 11.89 10.66 6.81
CA SER A 202 12.66 11.59 5.99
C SER A 202 12.16 11.66 4.54
N ALA A 203 11.75 10.53 3.94
CA ALA A 203 11.21 10.50 2.59
C ALA A 203 9.77 11.02 2.53
N ASP A 204 8.95 10.70 3.53
CA ASP A 204 7.59 11.25 3.73
C ASP A 204 7.62 12.79 3.74
N HIS A 205 8.55 13.38 4.51
CA HIS A 205 8.74 14.84 4.54
C HIS A 205 9.14 15.40 3.15
N MET A 206 10.03 14.71 2.44
CA MET A 206 10.44 15.14 1.09
C MET A 206 9.28 15.05 0.09
N ALA A 207 8.40 14.05 0.22
CA ALA A 207 7.21 13.94 -0.60
C ALA A 207 6.23 15.08 -0.30
N ASP A 208 5.99 15.40 0.97
CA ASP A 208 5.13 16.51 1.37
C ASP A 208 5.66 17.87 0.87
N LEU A 209 6.97 18.08 0.94
CA LEU A 209 7.64 19.28 0.39
C LEU A 209 7.32 19.48 -1.10
N GLY A 210 7.12 18.39 -1.86
CA GLY A 210 6.78 18.42 -3.28
C GLY A 210 5.52 19.23 -3.60
N HIS A 211 4.53 19.28 -2.70
CA HIS A 211 3.30 20.06 -2.93
C HIS A 211 3.55 21.57 -2.99
N GLY A 212 4.59 22.06 -2.31
CA GLY A 212 4.97 23.46 -2.29
C GLY A 212 5.82 23.91 -3.49
N LEU A 213 6.21 22.98 -4.37
CA LEU A 213 7.11 23.24 -5.49
C LEU A 213 6.34 23.37 -6.82
N SER A 214 6.99 23.96 -7.83
CA SER A 214 6.45 23.98 -9.19
C SER A 214 6.36 22.57 -9.76
N LEU A 215 5.45 22.35 -10.72
CA LEU A 215 5.29 21.07 -11.41
C LEU A 215 6.64 20.53 -11.91
N GLY A 216 6.92 19.24 -11.66
CA GLY A 216 8.14 18.55 -12.05
C GLY A 216 9.06 18.14 -10.89
N LEU A 217 10.22 17.60 -11.25
CA LEU A 217 11.24 17.08 -10.34
C LEU A 217 12.19 18.20 -9.88
N HIS A 218 12.42 18.28 -8.57
CA HIS A 218 13.40 19.15 -7.93
C HIS A 218 14.42 18.31 -7.17
N VAL A 219 15.71 18.53 -7.45
CA VAL A 219 16.81 17.76 -6.86
C VAL A 219 17.62 18.64 -5.91
N PHE A 220 17.91 18.11 -4.73
CA PHE A 220 18.55 18.80 -3.62
C PHE A 220 19.94 18.21 -3.37
N VAL A 221 20.98 19.01 -3.63
CA VAL A 221 22.38 18.63 -3.36
C VAL A 221 22.65 18.62 -1.84
N SER A 222 22.06 19.55 -1.11
CA SER A 222 22.10 19.62 0.35
C SER A 222 20.70 19.44 0.94
N PRO A 223 20.56 18.88 2.16
CA PRO A 223 19.26 18.70 2.78
C PRO A 223 18.57 20.07 3.01
N PRO A 224 17.28 20.23 2.67
CA PRO A 224 16.54 21.43 3.01
C PRO A 224 16.41 21.54 4.54
N THR A 225 16.41 22.76 5.08
CA THR A 225 16.35 23.00 6.54
C THR A 225 15.13 22.34 7.20
N THR A 226 14.03 22.22 6.46
CA THR A 226 12.80 21.55 6.92
C THR A 226 12.99 20.04 7.17
N ALA A 227 13.95 19.40 6.49
CA ALA A 227 14.23 17.97 6.64
C ALA A 227 15.17 17.66 7.83
N SER A 228 15.84 18.67 8.40
CA SER A 228 16.90 18.46 9.41
C SER A 228 16.41 17.68 10.64
N ASN A 229 15.19 17.92 11.12
CA ASN A 229 14.65 17.23 12.29
C ASN A 229 14.42 15.73 12.04
N PHE A 230 14.03 15.36 10.82
CA PHE A 230 13.81 13.97 10.43
C PHE A 230 15.16 13.24 10.29
N LEU A 231 16.15 13.89 9.66
CA LEU A 231 17.51 13.35 9.54
C LEU A 231 18.19 13.17 10.90
N VAL A 232 18.04 14.12 11.82
CA VAL A 232 18.54 13.99 13.20
C VAL A 232 17.81 12.87 13.94
N SER A 233 16.49 12.74 13.76
CA SER A 233 15.73 11.65 14.39
C SER A 233 16.18 10.26 13.87
N ASP A 234 16.47 10.16 12.58
CA ASP A 234 17.01 8.95 11.97
C ASP A 234 18.41 8.62 12.51
N SER A 235 19.30 9.62 12.64
CA SER A 235 20.69 9.43 13.09
C SER A 235 20.82 9.04 14.56
N ILE A 236 19.90 9.50 15.42
CA ILE A 236 19.84 9.08 16.83
C ILE A 236 19.05 7.77 17.03
N GLY A 237 18.54 7.16 15.95
CA GLY A 237 17.77 5.92 16.01
C GLY A 237 16.44 6.06 16.76
N ARG A 238 15.76 7.21 16.62
CA ARG A 238 14.46 7.43 17.26
C ARG A 238 13.47 6.36 16.83
N ALA A 239 13.06 5.53 17.79
CA ALA A 239 12.22 4.38 17.50
C ALA A 239 10.75 4.63 17.87
N LEU A 240 9.86 4.08 17.05
CA LEU A 240 8.41 4.13 17.21
C LEU A 240 7.86 2.72 17.44
N PRO A 241 6.96 2.52 18.42
CA PRO A 241 6.40 1.22 18.71
C PRO A 241 5.38 0.81 17.64
N ARG A 242 5.49 -0.43 17.13
CA ARG A 242 4.53 -1.04 16.21
C ARG A 242 4.10 -2.41 16.70
N ALA A 243 2.80 -2.67 16.71
CA ALA A 243 2.26 -4.00 16.97
C ALA A 243 2.25 -4.84 15.67
N VAL A 244 3.03 -5.92 15.65
CA VAL A 244 3.08 -6.89 14.54
C VAL A 244 2.53 -8.24 14.99
N LEU A 245 2.11 -9.08 14.03
CA LEU A 245 1.77 -10.47 14.34
C LEU A 245 3.07 -11.20 14.71
N ALA A 246 3.07 -11.93 15.83
CA ALA A 246 4.19 -12.78 16.25
C ALA A 246 4.33 -14.01 15.35
#